data_AF-A0A6B1DG09-F1
#
_entry.id   AF-A0A6B1DG09-F1
#
_cell.length_a   1.000
_cell.length_b   1.000
_cell.length_c   1.000
_cell.angle_alpha   90.00
_cell.angle_beta   90.00
_cell.angle_gamma   90.00
#
_symmetry.space_group_name_H-M   'P 1'
#
loop_
_entity.id
_entity.type
_entity.pdbx_description
1 polymer ?
#
loop_
_entity_poly.entity_id
_entity_poly.type
_entity_poly.pdbx_seq_one_letter_code
_entity_poly.pdbx_strand_id
1 'polypeptide(L)'
;MDLTLIVVAVVLAVAAAGVAERYRRERRRDHQERIVALLLTTFMPAVARADPRELLAWRTSADSVRELFPEAVATIEAQTGERFPFPRAVVEDAHAQWTADWLAWERQHDTAYRERAATLEAELQATGGDDAAAAVRAKIATLEDERLQTYQRRYEDYVRVGNGLIALTETAG
;
A
#
# COMPACT_ATOMS: atom_id res chain seq x y z
N MET A 1 65.50 18.05 -21.63
CA MET A 1 64.47 17.29 -20.89
C MET A 1 64.26 16.00 -21.66
N ASP A 2 64.69 14.87 -21.11
CA ASP A 2 64.79 13.63 -21.87
C ASP A 2 63.40 13.10 -22.24
N LEU A 3 63.21 12.79 -23.52
CA LEU A 3 61.97 12.24 -24.08
C LEU A 3 61.47 11.02 -23.28
N THR A 4 62.40 10.23 -22.76
CA THR A 4 62.14 9.06 -21.91
C THR A 4 61.47 9.43 -20.58
N LEU A 5 61.88 10.52 -19.93
CA LEU A 5 61.25 11.00 -18.70
C LEU A 5 59.82 11.48 -18.95
N ILE A 6 59.57 12.11 -20.10
CA ILE A 6 58.22 12.54 -20.49
C ILE A 6 57.32 11.34 -20.72
N VAL A 7 57.79 10.33 -21.46
CA VAL A 7 57.02 9.10 -21.72
C VAL A 7 56.71 8.35 -20.43
N VAL A 8 57.68 8.20 -19.53
CA VAL A 8 57.47 7.55 -18.22
C VAL A 8 56.46 8.32 -17.37
N ALA A 9 56.56 9.66 -17.32
CA ALA A 9 55.62 10.50 -16.58
C ALA A 9 54.18 10.37 -17.12
N VAL A 10 54.00 10.33 -18.44
CA VAL A 10 52.67 10.15 -19.07
C VAL A 10 52.09 8.77 -18.75
N VAL A 11 52.88 7.71 -18.85
CA VAL A 11 52.43 6.35 -18.52
C VAL A 11 51.99 6.24 -17.06
N LEU A 12 52.76 6.82 -16.14
CA LEU A 12 52.41 6.85 -14.71
C LEU A 12 51.14 7.66 -14.45
N ALA A 13 50.97 8.80 -15.13
CA ALA A 13 49.75 9.61 -15.01
C ALA A 13 48.50 8.86 -15.51
N VAL A 14 48.60 8.15 -16.64
CA VAL A 14 47.50 7.33 -17.18
C VAL A 14 47.18 6.16 -16.25
N ALA A 15 48.20 5.47 -15.72
CA ALA A 15 48.00 4.39 -14.76
C ALA A 15 47.33 4.89 -13.47
N ALA A 16 47.79 6.03 -12.92
CA ALA A 16 47.20 6.64 -11.74
C ALA A 16 45.74 7.08 -11.98
N ALA A 17 45.43 7.67 -13.15
CA ALA A 17 44.07 8.02 -13.53
C ALA A 17 43.17 6.77 -13.65
N GLY A 18 43.68 5.69 -14.22
CA GLY A 18 42.96 4.41 -14.32
C GLY A 18 42.64 3.79 -12.96
N VAL A 19 43.59 3.82 -12.02
CA VAL A 19 43.38 3.34 -10.64
C VAL A 19 42.37 4.21 -9.91
N ALA A 20 42.46 5.54 -10.03
CA ALA A 20 41.53 6.47 -9.40
C ALA A 20 40.09 6.29 -9.92
N GLU A 21 39.92 6.07 -11.22
CA GLU A 21 38.61 5.81 -11.83
C GLU A 21 38.03 4.47 -11.35
N ARG A 22 38.86 3.43 -11.24
CA ARG A 22 38.44 2.13 -10.71
C ARG A 22 37.95 2.24 -9.26
N TYR A 23 38.71 2.95 -8.42
CA TYR A 23 38.33 3.21 -7.03
C TYR A 23 37.03 4.02 -6.92
N ARG A 24 36.82 5.02 -7.79
CA ARG A 24 35.57 5.78 -7.84
C ARG A 24 34.39 4.90 -8.24
N ARG A 25 34.56 4.00 -9.21
CA ARG A 25 33.52 3.05 -9.64
C ARG A 25 33.16 2.08 -8.52
N GLU A 26 34.15 1.53 -7.82
CA GLU A 26 33.93 0.66 -6.66
C GLU A 26 33.17 1.40 -5.56
N ARG A 27 33.58 2.62 -5.21
CA ARG A 27 32.88 3.45 -4.22
C ARG A 27 31.43 3.77 -4.61
N ARG A 28 31.18 4.06 -5.89
CA ARG A 28 29.82 4.29 -6.40
C ARG A 28 28.97 3.03 -6.28
N ARG A 29 29.54 1.88 -6.63
CA ARG A 29 28.88 0.58 -6.51
C ARG A 29 28.54 0.26 -5.05
N ASP A 30 29.48 0.40 -4.13
CA ASP A 30 29.23 0.18 -2.70
C ASP A 30 28.10 1.09 -2.17
N HIS A 31 28.09 2.35 -2.61
CA HIS A 31 27.05 3.30 -2.21
C HIS A 31 25.68 2.89 -2.75
N GLN A 32 25.62 2.48 -4.03
CA GLN A 32 24.40 2.00 -4.67
C GLN A 32 23.88 0.72 -4.01
N GLU A 33 24.75 -0.24 -3.70
CA GLU A 33 24.38 -1.48 -3.00
C GLU A 33 23.80 -1.19 -1.61
N ARG A 34 24.33 -0.19 -0.89
CA ARG A 34 23.77 0.25 0.39
C ARG A 34 22.39 0.90 0.25
N ILE A 35 22.19 1.72 -0.78
CA ILE A 35 20.88 2.32 -1.06
C ILE A 35 19.87 1.21 -1.38
N VAL A 36 20.21 0.27 -2.26
CA VAL A 36 19.35 -0.88 -2.58
C VAL A 36 18.99 -1.66 -1.31
N ALA A 37 19.97 -1.99 -0.47
CA ALA A 37 19.72 -2.67 0.80
C ALA A 37 18.78 -1.88 1.71
N LEU A 38 19.00 -0.57 1.86
CA LEU A 38 18.15 0.32 2.66
C LEU A 38 16.71 0.31 2.13
N LEU A 39 16.53 0.51 0.82
CA LEU A 39 15.22 0.53 0.19
C LEU A 39 14.48 -0.80 0.40
N LEU A 40 15.14 -1.93 0.18
CA LEU A 40 14.56 -3.25 0.45
C LEU A 40 14.17 -3.39 1.92
N THR A 41 15.06 -3.08 2.86
CA THR A 41 14.71 -3.18 4.29
C THR A 41 13.59 -2.24 4.73
N THR A 42 13.38 -1.13 4.02
CA THR A 42 12.33 -0.15 4.33
C THR A 42 10.96 -0.63 3.87
N PHE A 43 10.85 -1.09 2.63
CA PHE A 43 9.56 -1.41 2.02
C PHE A 43 9.14 -2.87 2.13
N MET A 44 10.09 -3.82 2.22
CA MET A 44 9.77 -5.25 2.26
C MET A 44 8.85 -5.65 3.42
N PRO A 45 8.93 -5.07 4.64
CA PRO A 45 7.97 -5.37 5.69
C PRO A 45 6.53 -5.02 5.33
N ALA A 46 6.30 -3.86 4.68
CA ALA A 46 4.97 -3.44 4.24
C ALA A 46 4.44 -4.34 3.11
N VAL A 47 5.31 -4.69 2.15
CA VAL A 47 5.00 -5.64 1.07
C VAL A 47 4.65 -7.02 1.62
N ALA A 48 5.39 -7.51 2.62
CA ALA A 48 5.17 -8.82 3.22
C ALA A 48 3.85 -8.91 4.00
N ARG A 49 3.41 -7.80 4.61
CA ARG A 49 2.09 -7.73 5.26
C ARG A 49 0.96 -7.58 4.26
N ALA A 50 1.22 -6.87 3.16
CA ALA A 50 0.23 -6.54 2.13
C ALA A 50 -1.05 -5.90 2.71
N ASP A 51 -0.94 -5.17 3.82
CA ASP A 51 -2.09 -4.46 4.39
C ASP A 51 -2.48 -3.29 3.47
N PRO A 52 -3.74 -3.23 3.00
CA PRO A 52 -4.21 -2.20 2.08
C PRO A 52 -3.88 -0.77 2.51
N ARG A 53 -4.03 -0.46 3.80
CA ARG A 53 -3.85 0.90 4.31
C ARG A 53 -2.37 1.22 4.50
N GLU A 54 -1.57 0.24 4.91
CA GLU A 54 -0.12 0.39 5.00
C GLU A 54 0.48 0.65 3.62
N LEU A 55 0.09 -0.11 2.60
CA LEU A 55 0.53 0.12 1.22
C LEU A 55 0.20 1.54 0.74
N LEU A 56 -1.01 2.03 1.01
CA LEU A 56 -1.42 3.39 0.65
C LEU A 56 -0.68 4.48 1.44
N ALA A 57 -0.38 4.24 2.71
CA ALA A 57 0.40 5.18 3.54
C ALA A 57 1.82 5.36 3.00
N TRP A 58 2.38 4.33 2.37
CA TRP A 58 3.72 4.37 1.78
C TRP A 58 3.77 4.94 0.35
N ARG A 59 2.63 5.25 -0.28
CA ARG A 59 2.57 5.73 -1.68
C ARG A 59 3.47 6.95 -1.93
N THR A 60 3.33 8.00 -1.14
CA THR A 60 4.12 9.24 -1.32
C THR A 60 5.62 8.98 -1.17
N SER A 61 6.00 8.11 -0.24
CA SER A 61 7.40 7.70 -0.04
C SER A 61 7.92 6.85 -1.20
N ALA A 62 7.08 5.97 -1.75
CA ALA A 62 7.40 5.17 -2.93
C ALA A 62 7.69 6.07 -4.13
N ASP A 63 6.82 7.06 -4.40
CA ASP A 63 7.00 8.04 -5.48
C ASP A 63 8.30 8.83 -5.29
N SER A 64 8.55 9.32 -4.08
CA SER A 64 9.78 10.06 -3.74
C SER A 64 11.04 9.22 -3.94
N VAL A 65 11.01 7.93 -3.60
CA VAL A 65 12.15 7.03 -3.79
C VAL A 65 12.44 6.79 -5.26
N ARG A 66 11.40 6.65 -6.09
CA ARG A 66 11.57 6.52 -7.55
C ARG A 66 12.18 7.76 -8.17
N GLU A 67 11.82 8.95 -7.69
CA GLU A 67 12.38 10.22 -8.17
C GLU A 67 13.83 10.44 -7.69
N LEU A 68 14.10 10.17 -6.40
CA LEU A 68 15.39 10.46 -5.78
C LEU A 68 16.47 9.41 -6.07
N PHE A 69 16.08 8.14 -6.26
CA PHE A 69 17.01 7.01 -6.41
C PHE A 69 16.68 6.14 -7.64
N PRO A 70 16.58 6.73 -8.85
CA PRO A 70 16.12 6.01 -10.05
C PRO A 70 17.03 4.83 -10.42
N GLU A 71 18.35 4.95 -10.24
CA GLU A 71 19.31 3.87 -10.55
C GLU A 71 19.17 2.67 -9.60
N ALA A 72 18.92 2.92 -8.32
CA ALA A 72 18.71 1.87 -7.32
C ALA A 72 17.40 1.14 -7.57
N VAL A 73 16.32 1.88 -7.89
CA VAL A 73 15.03 1.31 -8.29
C VAL A 73 15.20 0.45 -9.54
N ALA A 74 15.82 0.96 -10.61
CA ALA A 74 16.05 0.20 -11.83
C ALA A 74 16.88 -1.07 -11.58
N THR A 75 17.82 -1.04 -10.64
CA THR A 75 18.60 -2.22 -10.24
C THR A 75 17.71 -3.29 -9.61
N ILE A 76 16.80 -2.89 -8.71
CA ILE A 76 15.87 -3.82 -8.06
C ILE A 76 14.92 -4.41 -9.11
N GLU A 77 14.30 -3.55 -9.93
CA GLU A 77 13.32 -3.98 -10.94
C GLU A 77 13.94 -4.89 -12.01
N ALA A 78 15.20 -4.65 -12.39
CA ALA A 78 15.92 -5.53 -13.32
C ALA A 78 16.20 -6.92 -12.72
N GLN A 79 16.30 -7.04 -11.39
CA GLN A 79 16.55 -8.29 -10.69
C GLN A 79 15.25 -9.05 -10.38
N THR A 80 14.18 -8.34 -10.00
CA THR A 80 12.89 -8.96 -9.64
C THR A 80 11.98 -9.17 -10.84
N GLY A 81 12.13 -8.36 -11.90
CA GLY A 81 11.18 -8.31 -13.01
C GLY A 81 9.86 -7.62 -12.66
N GLU A 82 9.77 -6.99 -11.49
CA GLU A 82 8.56 -6.38 -10.95
C GLU A 82 8.82 -4.93 -10.56
N ARG A 83 7.78 -4.10 -10.59
CA ARG A 83 7.90 -2.71 -10.19
C ARG A 83 8.14 -2.58 -8.69
N PHE A 84 9.10 -1.75 -8.31
CA PHE A 84 9.43 -1.46 -6.91
C PHE A 84 8.77 -0.14 -6.45
N PRO A 85 8.32 0.00 -5.19
CA PRO A 85 8.34 -0.99 -4.11
C PRO A 85 7.16 -1.95 -4.06
N PHE A 86 6.11 -1.71 -4.86
CA PHE A 86 4.89 -2.49 -4.81
C PHE A 86 4.71 -3.30 -6.09
N PRO A 87 5.06 -4.59 -6.07
CA PRO A 87 4.72 -5.49 -7.14
C PRO A 87 3.21 -5.49 -7.40
N ARG A 88 2.85 -5.54 -8.69
CA ARG A 88 1.45 -5.55 -9.11
C ARG A 88 0.64 -6.66 -8.44
N ALA A 89 1.19 -7.88 -8.38
CA ALA A 89 0.54 -9.03 -7.76
C ALA A 89 0.21 -8.77 -6.28
N VAL A 90 1.13 -8.14 -5.53
CA VAL A 90 0.91 -7.81 -4.11
C VAL A 90 -0.25 -6.82 -3.93
N VAL A 91 -0.34 -5.81 -4.80
CA VAL A 91 -1.43 -4.82 -4.74
C VAL A 91 -2.77 -5.45 -5.14
N GLU A 92 -2.77 -6.29 -6.17
CA GLU A 92 -3.96 -7.02 -6.62
C GLU A 92 -4.47 -8.01 -5.56
N ASP A 93 -3.57 -8.74 -4.90
CA ASP A 93 -3.90 -9.66 -3.80
C ASP A 93 -4.45 -8.89 -2.59
N ALA A 94 -3.83 -7.76 -2.22
CA ALA A 94 -4.32 -6.89 -1.16
C ALA A 94 -5.71 -6.34 -1.48
N HIS A 95 -5.97 -5.96 -2.74
CA HIS A 95 -7.28 -5.50 -3.20
C HIS A 95 -8.34 -6.61 -3.16
N ALA A 96 -7.97 -7.82 -3.58
CA ALA A 96 -8.84 -8.98 -3.53
C ALA A 96 -9.22 -9.32 -2.07
N GLN A 97 -8.25 -9.32 -1.16
CA GLN A 97 -8.48 -9.56 0.26
C GLN A 97 -9.37 -8.47 0.88
N TRP A 98 -9.11 -7.20 0.59
CA TRP A 98 -9.94 -6.08 1.05
C TRP A 98 -11.39 -6.21 0.61
N THR A 99 -11.62 -6.64 -0.63
CA THR A 99 -12.96 -6.88 -1.18
C THR A 99 -13.63 -8.07 -0.48
N ALA A 100 -12.89 -9.15 -0.23
CA ALA A 100 -13.41 -10.30 0.49
C ALA A 100 -13.83 -9.94 1.92
N ASP A 101 -13.03 -9.14 2.63
CA ASP A 101 -13.31 -8.66 3.98
C ASP A 101 -14.55 -7.76 4.02
N TRP A 102 -14.71 -6.88 3.04
CA TRP A 102 -15.92 -6.06 2.88
C TRP A 102 -17.17 -6.93 2.71
N LEU A 103 -17.15 -7.91 1.80
CA LEU A 103 -18.29 -8.80 1.56
C LEU A 103 -18.61 -9.70 2.76
N ALA A 104 -17.60 -10.13 3.51
CA ALA A 104 -17.79 -10.86 4.76
C ALA A 104 -18.48 -9.99 5.81
N TRP A 105 -18.00 -8.75 5.97
CA TRP A 105 -18.59 -7.77 6.87
C TRP A 105 -20.03 -7.43 6.49
N GLU A 106 -20.33 -7.19 5.22
CA GLU A 106 -21.66 -6.81 4.73
C GLU A 106 -22.70 -7.89 5.07
N ARG A 107 -22.37 -9.16 4.84
CA ARG A 107 -23.25 -10.29 5.20
C ARG A 107 -23.50 -10.38 6.70
N GLN A 108 -22.47 -10.16 7.52
CA GLN A 108 -22.61 -10.17 8.98
C GLN A 108 -23.46 -8.99 9.46
N HIS A 109 -23.23 -7.80 8.91
CA HIS A 109 -23.99 -6.59 9.18
C HIS A 109 -25.47 -6.79 8.87
N ASP A 110 -25.80 -7.25 7.66
CA ASP A 110 -27.19 -7.46 7.25
C ASP A 110 -27.89 -8.54 8.09
N THR A 111 -27.19 -9.60 8.45
CA THR A 111 -27.74 -10.65 9.31
C THR A 111 -28.05 -10.09 10.71
N ALA A 112 -27.10 -9.38 11.32
CA ALA A 112 -27.27 -8.79 12.64
C ALA A 112 -28.43 -7.79 12.70
N TYR A 113 -28.60 -6.95 11.68
CA TYR A 113 -29.71 -6.01 11.63
C TYR A 113 -31.06 -6.69 11.37
N ARG A 114 -31.10 -7.75 10.55
CA ARG A 114 -32.32 -8.54 10.32
C ARG A 114 -32.82 -9.20 11.60
N GLU A 115 -31.93 -9.78 12.40
CA GLU A 115 -32.28 -10.41 13.68
C GLU A 115 -32.86 -9.39 14.68
N ARG A 116 -32.26 -8.20 14.77
CA ARG A 116 -32.75 -7.12 15.64
C ARG A 116 -34.08 -6.56 15.17
N ALA A 117 -34.25 -6.35 13.87
CA ALA A 117 -35.50 -5.88 13.29
C ALA A 117 -36.65 -6.87 13.56
N ALA A 118 -36.42 -8.17 13.32
CA ALA A 118 -37.41 -9.22 13.61
C ALA A 118 -37.81 -9.24 15.10
N THR A 119 -36.86 -8.99 16.00
CA THR A 119 -37.13 -8.89 17.44
C THR A 119 -38.04 -7.71 17.77
N LEU A 120 -37.76 -6.53 17.22
CA LEU A 120 -38.58 -5.33 17.43
C LEU A 120 -39.96 -5.43 16.76
N GLU A 121 -40.05 -6.09 15.60
CA GLU A 121 -41.32 -6.38 14.93
C GLU A 121 -42.20 -7.31 15.77
N ALA A 122 -41.61 -8.36 16.37
CA ALA A 122 -42.32 -9.24 17.30
C ALA A 122 -42.76 -8.49 18.57
N GLU A 123 -41.92 -7.59 19.12
CA GLU A 123 -42.27 -6.71 20.25
C GLU A 123 -43.47 -5.81 19.88
N LEU A 124 -43.47 -5.22 18.68
CA LEU A 124 -44.56 -4.38 18.19
C LEU A 124 -45.87 -5.16 18.07
N GLN A 125 -45.82 -6.39 17.55
CA GLN A 125 -46.99 -7.27 17.42
C GLN A 125 -47.56 -7.70 18.78
N ALA A 126 -46.70 -7.89 19.78
CA ALA A 126 -47.10 -8.27 21.13
C ALA A 126 -47.61 -7.09 21.98
N THR A 127 -47.46 -5.85 21.50
CA THR A 127 -47.76 -4.64 22.27
C THR A 127 -49.25 -4.31 22.26
N GLY A 128 -49.88 -4.28 23.44
CA GLY A 128 -51.27 -3.85 23.64
C GLY A 128 -51.36 -2.39 24.09
N GLY A 129 -51.29 -1.44 23.16
CA GLY A 129 -51.50 -0.02 23.45
C GLY A 129 -50.76 0.92 22.50
N ASP A 130 -51.39 2.04 22.13
CA ASP A 130 -50.87 2.96 21.10
C ASP A 130 -49.55 3.63 21.50
N ASP A 131 -49.41 4.06 22.76
CA ASP A 131 -48.18 4.71 23.24
C ASP A 131 -46.99 3.76 23.26
N ALA A 132 -47.20 2.52 23.69
CA ALA A 132 -46.17 1.49 23.69
C ALA A 132 -45.80 1.08 22.25
N ALA A 133 -46.78 0.98 21.35
CA ALA A 133 -46.53 0.72 19.93
C ALA A 133 -45.76 1.87 19.27
N ALA A 134 -46.05 3.13 19.63
CA ALA A 134 -45.31 4.30 19.17
C ALA A 134 -43.84 4.26 19.65
N ALA A 135 -43.59 3.85 20.90
CA ALA A 135 -42.24 3.69 21.41
C ALA A 135 -41.44 2.61 20.65
N VAL A 136 -42.05 1.46 20.33
CA VAL A 136 -41.39 0.41 19.55
C VAL A 136 -41.12 0.86 18.11
N ARG A 137 -42.07 1.58 17.46
CA ARG A 137 -41.83 2.18 16.14
C ARG A 137 -40.66 3.16 16.14
N ALA A 138 -40.51 3.96 17.19
CA ALA A 138 -39.36 4.86 17.34
C ALA A 138 -38.05 4.07 17.44
N LYS A 139 -38.01 2.95 18.18
CA LYS A 139 -36.83 2.06 18.23
C LYS A 139 -36.48 1.49 16.85
N ILE A 140 -37.48 1.08 16.07
CA ILE A 140 -37.28 0.56 14.70
C ILE A 140 -36.65 1.64 13.82
N ALA A 141 -37.19 2.86 13.85
CA ALA A 141 -36.65 3.98 13.08
C ALA A 141 -35.19 4.30 13.47
N THR A 142 -34.86 4.28 14.76
CA THR A 142 -33.48 4.44 15.23
C THR A 142 -32.58 3.31 14.72
N LEU A 143 -33.04 2.06 14.75
CA LEU A 143 -32.27 0.91 14.27
C LEU A 143 -31.98 1.01 12.75
N GLU A 144 -32.95 1.48 11.97
CA GLU A 144 -32.79 1.72 10.52
C GLU A 144 -31.76 2.82 10.24
N ASP A 145 -31.81 3.93 10.97
CA ASP A 145 -30.83 5.02 10.86
C ASP A 145 -29.40 4.55 11.23
N GLU A 146 -29.25 3.83 12.35
CA GLU A 146 -27.98 3.24 12.76
C GLU A 146 -27.40 2.29 11.70
N ARG A 147 -28.27 1.47 11.08
CA ARG A 147 -27.89 0.57 9.98
C ARG A 147 -27.33 1.35 8.80
N LEU A 148 -28.04 2.38 8.33
CA LEU A 148 -27.62 3.17 7.19
C LEU A 148 -26.30 3.89 7.47
N GLN A 149 -26.17 4.56 8.63
CA GLN A 149 -24.95 5.30 8.96
C GLN A 149 -23.73 4.39 9.07
N THR A 150 -23.89 3.22 9.69
CA THR A 150 -22.82 2.23 9.81
C THR A 150 -22.40 1.71 8.44
N TYR A 151 -23.38 1.38 7.58
CA TYR A 151 -23.14 0.95 6.22
C TYR A 151 -22.41 2.01 5.39
N GLN A 152 -22.91 3.24 5.38
CA GLN A 152 -22.33 4.35 4.62
C GLN A 152 -20.87 4.61 5.02
N ARG A 153 -20.59 4.72 6.32
CA ARG A 153 -19.22 4.96 6.80
C ARG A 153 -18.26 3.85 6.38
N ARG A 154 -18.70 2.59 6.46
CA ARG A 154 -17.86 1.45 6.09
C ARG A 154 -17.69 1.35 4.56
N TYR A 155 -18.74 1.66 3.80
CA TYR A 155 -18.71 1.69 2.35
C TYR A 155 -17.77 2.78 1.83
N GLU A 156 -17.81 3.98 2.41
CA GLU A 156 -16.88 5.07 2.08
C GLU A 156 -15.42 4.65 2.29
N ASP A 157 -15.12 3.97 3.39
CA ASP A 157 -13.78 3.44 3.65
C ASP A 157 -13.38 2.35 2.66
N TYR A 158 -14.30 1.42 2.36
CA TYR A 158 -14.11 0.38 1.35
C TYR A 158 -13.75 0.98 -0.01
N VAL A 159 -14.56 1.92 -0.51
CA VAL A 159 -14.35 2.58 -1.80
C VAL A 159 -13.07 3.39 -1.81
N ARG A 160 -12.78 4.15 -0.76
CA ARG A 160 -11.57 4.97 -0.66
C ARG A 160 -10.31 4.12 -0.74
N VAL A 161 -10.24 3.04 0.03
CA VAL A 161 -9.09 2.13 0.04
C VAL A 161 -9.00 1.37 -1.29
N GLY A 162 -10.12 0.85 -1.79
CA GLY A 162 -10.19 0.12 -3.06
C GLY A 162 -9.70 0.96 -4.24
N ASN A 163 -10.21 2.19 -4.39
CA ASN A 163 -9.76 3.12 -5.42
C ASN A 163 -8.28 3.50 -5.26
N GLY A 164 -7.81 3.63 -4.02
CA GLY A 164 -6.39 3.88 -3.74
C GLY A 164 -5.51 2.75 -4.25
N LEU A 165 -5.89 1.48 -4.01
CA LEU A 165 -5.15 0.31 -4.48
C LEU A 165 -5.19 0.19 -6.00
N ILE A 166 -6.34 0.46 -6.64
CA ILE A 166 -6.44 0.51 -8.11
C ILE A 166 -5.47 1.53 -8.68
N ALA A 167 -5.42 2.74 -8.10
CA ALA A 167 -4.49 3.78 -8.53
C ALA A 167 -3.02 3.34 -8.34
N LEU A 168 -2.70 2.62 -7.27
CA LEU A 168 -1.37 2.03 -7.09
C LEU A 168 -1.04 1.04 -8.21
N THR A 169 -1.99 0.20 -8.63
CA THR A 169 -1.81 -0.77 -9.72
C THR A 169 -1.65 -0.10 -11.10
N GLU A 170 -2.40 0.98 -11.38
CA GLU A 170 -2.22 1.77 -12.61
C GLU A 170 -0.84 2.42 -12.66
N THR A 171 -0.34 2.86 -11.50
CA THR A 171 1.06 3.27 -11.35
C THR A 171 2.00 2.09 -11.14
N ALA A 172 1.56 0.83 -11.23
CA ALA A 172 2.40 -0.35 -11.11
C ALA A 172 2.72 -1.01 -12.47
N GLY A 173 1.92 -0.70 -13.51
CA GLY A 173 2.17 -1.06 -14.91
C GLY A 173 3.10 -0.09 -15.63
#